data_AF-A0A7C7HR24-F1
#
_entry.id   AF-A0A7C7HR24-F1
#
_cell.length_a   1.000
_cell.length_b   1.000
_cell.length_c   1.000
_cell.angle_alpha   90.00
_cell.angle_beta   90.00
_cell.angle_gamma   90.00
#
_symmetry.space_group_name_H-M   'P 1'
#
loop_
_entity.id
_entity.type
_entity.pdbx_description
1 polymer ?
#
loop_
_entity_poly.entity_id
_entity_poly.type
_entity_poly.pdbx_seq_one_letter_code
_entity_poly.pdbx_strand_id
1 'polypeptide(L)'
;MVANHDLPIRRVNRASTLHQLGCVLGVTAALSVLVLLGLWQLQRAQEKQIVVDRYEARVNAKSVQVSQTRMAPGLEYFPARVKGQFEAQYQILLDNRVHEGRVGYDVLTPFRIQTGHTRILVNRGWVPIGSSRSRLPVLETPGQARVISGHLYRPPERYFSLEKIIPTLADKVWQNLDLERFHTEAGYPLQPYVLRLDD
;
A
#
# COMPACT_ATOMS: atom_id res chain seq x y z
N MET A 1 47.28 -75.20 35.07
CA MET A 1 47.41 -74.13 36.08
C MET A 1 47.06 -72.83 35.37
N VAL A 2 45.88 -72.27 35.69
CA VAL A 2 45.18 -71.24 34.89
C VAL A 2 45.68 -69.84 35.29
N ALA A 3 46.04 -69.00 34.32
CA ALA A 3 46.37 -67.59 34.55
C ALA A 3 45.16 -66.71 34.17
N ASN A 4 44.61 -65.99 35.15
CA ASN A 4 43.51 -65.05 35.02
C ASN A 4 43.95 -63.79 34.27
N HIS A 5 43.18 -63.36 33.28
CA HIS A 5 43.35 -62.08 32.58
C HIS A 5 42.42 -61.04 33.21
N ASP A 6 42.94 -60.19 34.09
CA ASP A 6 42.19 -59.07 34.66
C ASP A 6 42.06 -57.95 33.61
N LEU A 7 40.83 -57.64 33.18
CA LEU A 7 40.55 -56.50 32.31
C LEU A 7 40.40 -55.21 33.14
N PRO A 8 41.05 -54.10 32.75
CA PRO A 8 40.97 -52.85 33.50
C PRO A 8 39.60 -52.17 33.33
N ILE A 9 38.89 -51.99 34.44
CA ILE A 9 37.60 -51.29 34.49
C ILE A 9 37.84 -49.77 34.34
N ARG A 10 37.50 -49.20 33.19
CA ARG A 10 37.65 -47.77 32.88
C ARG A 10 36.68 -46.94 33.74
N ARG A 11 37.18 -46.30 34.81
CA ARG A 11 36.39 -45.34 35.61
C ARG A 11 36.10 -44.09 34.77
N VAL A 12 34.82 -43.86 34.47
CA VAL A 12 34.35 -42.61 33.85
C VAL A 12 34.30 -41.50 34.90
N ASN A 13 34.98 -40.38 34.67
CA ASN A 13 34.96 -39.23 35.56
C ASN A 13 33.59 -38.52 35.50
N ARG A 14 32.81 -38.59 36.59
CA ARG A 14 31.49 -37.93 36.71
C ARG A 14 31.49 -36.43 36.34
N ALA A 15 32.60 -35.73 36.59
CA ALA A 15 32.73 -34.31 36.29
C ALA A 15 32.79 -34.02 34.77
N SER A 16 33.42 -34.89 33.96
CA SER A 16 33.46 -34.71 32.50
C SER A 16 32.13 -35.04 31.85
N THR A 17 31.40 -36.03 32.37
CA THR A 17 30.06 -36.37 31.89
C THR A 17 29.03 -35.26 32.16
N LEU A 18 29.12 -34.58 33.31
CA LEU A 18 28.24 -33.44 33.63
C LEU A 18 28.45 -32.26 32.66
N HIS A 19 29.70 -31.94 32.32
CA HIS A 19 30.01 -30.88 31.35
C HIS A 19 29.54 -31.27 29.93
N GLN A 20 29.78 -32.51 29.51
CA GLN A 20 29.30 -33.02 28.21
C GLN A 20 27.78 -32.97 28.09
N LEU A 21 27.05 -33.36 29.15
CA LEU A 21 25.58 -33.27 29.19
C LEU A 21 25.10 -31.81 29.07
N GLY A 22 25.77 -30.86 29.73
CA GLY A 22 25.47 -29.43 29.60
C GLY A 22 25.63 -28.91 28.17
N CYS A 23 26.74 -29.24 27.50
CA CYS A 23 26.97 -28.85 26.10
C CYS A 23 25.91 -29.45 25.16
N VAL A 24 25.58 -30.73 25.32
CA VAL A 24 24.56 -31.41 24.49
C VAL A 24 23.19 -30.76 24.67
N LEU A 25 22.79 -30.46 25.91
CA LEU A 25 21.54 -29.76 26.19
C LEU A 25 21.52 -28.36 25.58
N GLY A 26 22.62 -27.60 25.70
CA GLY A 26 22.75 -26.27 25.11
C GLY A 26 22.63 -26.29 23.59
N VAL A 27 23.33 -27.21 22.92
CA VAL A 27 23.24 -27.38 21.46
C VAL A 27 21.84 -27.81 21.03
N THR A 28 21.22 -28.74 21.75
CA THR A 28 19.86 -29.21 21.42
C THR A 28 18.83 -28.09 21.60
N ALA A 29 18.93 -27.32 22.67
CA ALA A 29 18.08 -26.16 22.90
C ALA A 29 18.27 -25.08 21.83
N ALA A 30 19.52 -24.74 21.49
CA ALA A 30 19.84 -23.79 20.43
C ALA A 30 19.29 -24.24 19.08
N LEU A 31 19.48 -25.52 18.73
CA LEU A 31 18.94 -26.10 17.49
C LEU A 31 17.41 -26.02 17.46
N SER A 32 16.75 -26.32 18.58
CA SER A 32 15.29 -26.26 18.70
C SER A 32 14.77 -24.84 18.46
N VAL A 33 15.42 -23.84 19.06
CA VAL A 33 15.10 -22.42 18.84
C VAL A 33 15.31 -22.02 17.39
N LEU A 34 16.43 -22.42 16.77
CA LEU A 34 16.71 -22.11 15.37
C LEU A 34 15.68 -22.73 14.42
N VAL A 35 15.23 -23.97 14.69
CA VAL A 35 14.15 -24.61 13.92
C VAL A 35 12.83 -23.84 14.07
N LEU A 36 12.46 -23.44 15.28
CA LEU A 36 11.25 -22.64 15.53
C LEU A 36 11.31 -21.30 14.80
N LEU A 37 12.47 -20.62 14.83
CA LEU A 37 12.68 -19.38 14.08
C LEU A 37 12.64 -19.60 12.57
N GLY A 38 13.20 -20.71 12.06
CA GLY A 38 13.12 -21.08 10.65
C GLY A 38 11.68 -21.28 10.18
N LEU A 39 10.85 -21.95 10.98
CA LEU A 39 9.42 -22.13 10.70
C LEU A 39 8.69 -20.77 10.71
N TRP A 40 9.01 -19.90 11.66
CA TRP A 40 8.44 -18.55 11.71
C TRP A 40 8.81 -17.71 10.48
N GLN A 41 10.07 -17.76 10.04
CA GLN A 41 10.51 -17.08 8.82
C GLN A 41 9.76 -17.59 7.59
N LEU A 42 9.55 -18.91 7.48
CA LEU A 42 8.79 -19.51 6.38
C LEU A 42 7.32 -19.07 6.40
N GLN A 43 6.67 -19.08 7.57
CA GLN A 43 5.30 -18.58 7.72
C GLN A 43 5.22 -17.12 7.30
N ARG A 44 6.16 -16.27 7.76
CA ARG A 44 6.17 -14.85 7.41
C ARG A 44 6.41 -14.60 5.92
N ALA A 45 7.20 -15.47 5.26
CA ALA A 45 7.37 -15.43 3.81
C ALA A 45 6.06 -15.80 3.08
N GLN A 46 5.35 -16.83 3.52
CA GLN A 46 4.05 -17.21 2.95
C GLN A 46 2.99 -16.12 3.12
N GLU A 47 2.93 -15.47 4.29
CA GLU A 47 2.03 -14.34 4.52
C GLU A 47 2.28 -13.20 3.53
N LYS A 48 3.55 -12.87 3.27
CA LYS A 48 3.93 -11.87 2.27
C LYS A 48 3.54 -12.30 0.86
N GLN A 49 3.78 -13.58 0.52
CA GLN A 49 3.45 -14.12 -0.79
C GLN A 49 1.95 -14.01 -1.08
N ILE A 50 1.08 -14.36 -0.12
CA ILE A 50 -0.38 -14.26 -0.27
C ILE A 50 -0.82 -12.82 -0.61
N VAL A 51 -0.17 -11.81 -0.01
CA VAL A 51 -0.47 -10.40 -0.30
C VAL A 51 -0.07 -10.03 -1.74
N VAL A 52 1.12 -10.47 -2.17
CA VAL A 52 1.62 -10.26 -3.54
C VAL A 52 0.73 -10.96 -4.56
N ASP A 53 0.41 -12.23 -4.36
CA ASP A 53 -0.43 -13.03 -5.27
C ASP A 53 -1.83 -12.39 -5.44
N ARG A 54 -2.41 -11.89 -4.34
CA ARG A 54 -3.71 -11.18 -4.39
C ARG A 54 -3.58 -9.87 -5.15
N TYR A 55 -2.50 -9.13 -4.98
CA TYR A 55 -2.28 -7.89 -5.72
C TYR A 55 -2.12 -8.16 -7.21
N GLU A 56 -1.27 -9.11 -7.60
CA GLU A 56 -1.05 -9.50 -8.99
C GLU A 56 -2.33 -10.01 -9.66
N ALA A 57 -3.12 -10.83 -8.96
CA ALA A 57 -4.40 -11.31 -9.49
C ALA A 57 -5.39 -10.17 -9.78
N ARG A 58 -5.38 -9.10 -8.98
CA ARG A 58 -6.27 -7.93 -9.15
C ARG A 58 -5.81 -6.99 -10.25
N VAL A 59 -4.51 -6.71 -10.33
CA VAL A 59 -3.92 -5.85 -11.38
C VAL A 59 -4.09 -6.48 -12.75
N ASN A 60 -3.99 -7.81 -12.85
CA ASN A 60 -4.19 -8.55 -14.10
C ASN A 60 -5.65 -8.94 -14.37
N ALA A 61 -6.60 -8.52 -13.52
CA ALA A 61 -8.01 -8.82 -13.71
C ALA A 61 -8.61 -8.08 -14.92
N LYS A 62 -9.85 -8.43 -15.28
CA LYS A 62 -10.57 -7.70 -16.32
C LYS A 62 -10.86 -6.27 -15.86
N SER A 63 -10.64 -5.31 -16.76
CA SER A 63 -10.92 -3.89 -16.51
C SER A 63 -12.39 -3.68 -16.13
N VAL A 64 -12.61 -3.02 -14.99
CA VAL A 64 -13.92 -2.61 -14.52
C VAL A 64 -14.37 -1.37 -15.30
N GLN A 65 -15.59 -1.37 -15.83
CA GLN A 65 -16.16 -0.19 -16.45
C GLN A 65 -16.80 0.69 -15.36
N VAL A 66 -16.20 1.84 -15.08
CA VAL A 66 -16.75 2.81 -14.13
C VAL A 66 -17.98 3.48 -14.76
N SER A 67 -19.06 3.53 -14.00
CA SER A 67 -20.35 4.08 -14.40
C SER A 67 -20.92 5.01 -13.32
N GLN A 68 -22.15 5.50 -13.51
CA GLN A 68 -22.83 6.36 -12.53
C GLN A 68 -23.15 5.63 -11.22
N THR A 69 -23.28 4.30 -11.27
CA THR A 69 -23.59 3.45 -10.12
C THR A 69 -22.41 3.39 -9.16
N ARG A 70 -22.66 3.55 -7.87
CA ARG A 70 -21.63 3.45 -6.83
C ARG A 70 -20.94 2.08 -6.89
N MET A 71 -19.61 2.08 -6.99
CA MET A 71 -18.84 0.85 -7.08
C MET A 71 -18.87 0.05 -5.77
N ALA A 72 -18.86 -1.28 -5.90
CA ALA A 72 -18.82 -2.20 -4.76
C ALA A 72 -17.47 -2.11 -4.00
N PRO A 73 -17.44 -2.43 -2.70
CA PRO A 73 -16.18 -2.56 -1.95
C PRO A 73 -15.30 -3.69 -2.50
N GLY A 74 -13.97 -3.63 -2.27
CA GLY A 74 -13.05 -4.71 -2.65
C GLY A 74 -12.44 -4.61 -4.06
N LEU A 75 -12.64 -3.49 -4.75
CA LEU A 75 -12.11 -3.25 -6.10
C LEU A 75 -10.74 -2.54 -6.09
N GLU A 76 -10.05 -2.52 -4.94
CA GLU A 76 -8.71 -1.93 -4.85
C GLU A 76 -7.74 -2.70 -5.75
N TYR A 77 -6.92 -1.97 -6.49
CA TYR A 77 -5.92 -2.44 -7.46
C TYR A 77 -6.48 -3.03 -8.75
N PHE A 78 -7.80 -3.07 -8.94
CA PHE A 78 -8.37 -3.51 -10.21
C PHE A 78 -8.12 -2.46 -11.30
N PRO A 79 -7.79 -2.89 -12.54
CA PRO A 79 -7.81 -2.00 -13.67
C PRO A 79 -9.24 -1.52 -13.90
N ALA A 80 -9.38 -0.25 -14.29
CA ALA A 80 -10.66 0.36 -14.55
C ALA A 80 -10.59 1.34 -15.70
N ARG A 81 -11.73 1.48 -16.39
CA ARG A 81 -11.91 2.38 -17.53
C ARG A 81 -13.13 3.24 -17.31
N VAL A 82 -13.00 4.53 -17.60
CA VAL A 82 -14.09 5.48 -17.47
C VAL A 82 -14.11 6.43 -18.66
N LYS A 83 -15.33 6.79 -19.09
CA LYS A 83 -15.55 7.78 -20.14
C LYS A 83 -16.22 9.00 -19.56
N GLY A 84 -15.73 10.18 -19.90
CA GLY A 84 -16.17 11.40 -19.25
C GLY A 84 -15.28 12.60 -19.55
N GLN A 85 -15.30 13.59 -18.67
CA GLN A 85 -14.57 14.84 -18.84
C GLN A 85 -13.96 15.28 -17.51
N PHE A 86 -12.75 15.80 -17.55
CA PHE A 86 -12.12 16.39 -16.37
C PHE A 86 -12.71 17.76 -16.04
N GLU A 87 -12.91 18.03 -14.75
CA GLU A 87 -13.38 19.31 -14.21
C GLU A 87 -12.23 20.02 -13.46
N ALA A 88 -11.36 20.70 -14.21
CA ALA A 88 -10.14 21.34 -13.69
C ALA A 88 -10.40 22.40 -12.60
N GLN A 89 -11.61 22.98 -12.57
CA GLN A 89 -12.02 23.97 -11.55
C GLN A 89 -12.02 23.42 -10.12
N TYR A 90 -12.17 22.11 -9.96
CA TYR A 90 -12.18 21.41 -8.66
C TYR A 90 -10.92 20.56 -8.45
N GLN A 91 -9.85 20.85 -9.20
CA GLN A 91 -8.59 20.16 -9.04
C GLN A 91 -7.95 20.48 -7.68
N ILE A 92 -7.48 19.43 -7.00
CA ILE A 92 -6.72 19.53 -5.77
C ILE A 92 -5.32 18.93 -5.97
N LEU A 93 -4.37 19.46 -5.22
CA LEU A 93 -2.98 19.02 -5.19
C LEU A 93 -2.70 18.43 -3.81
N LEU A 94 -2.28 17.18 -3.78
CA LEU A 94 -2.02 16.48 -2.52
C LEU A 94 -0.53 16.64 -2.17
N ASP A 95 -0.22 17.43 -1.15
CA ASP A 95 1.14 17.80 -0.72
C ASP A 95 1.89 16.64 -0.05
N ASN A 96 3.19 16.85 0.17
CA ASN A 96 4.11 15.94 0.83
C ASN A 96 4.18 14.56 0.16
N ARG A 97 4.03 14.51 -1.16
CA ARG A 97 4.22 13.29 -1.94
C ARG A 97 5.68 13.19 -2.35
N VAL A 98 6.35 12.14 -1.90
CA VAL A 98 7.74 11.88 -2.25
C VAL A 98 7.79 10.91 -3.42
N HIS A 99 8.41 11.34 -4.52
CA HIS A 99 8.69 10.51 -5.68
C HIS A 99 10.18 10.62 -6.00
N GLU A 100 10.89 9.49 -6.07
CA GLU A 100 12.34 9.42 -6.35
C GLU A 100 13.18 10.37 -5.47
N GLY A 101 12.84 10.48 -4.19
CA GLY A 101 13.55 11.34 -3.22
C GLY A 101 13.26 12.84 -3.34
N ARG A 102 12.36 13.26 -4.24
CA ARG A 102 11.92 14.65 -4.37
C ARG A 102 10.51 14.82 -3.80
N VAL A 103 10.28 15.94 -3.12
CA VAL A 103 8.95 16.32 -2.62
C VAL A 103 8.16 16.99 -3.73
N GLY A 104 6.87 16.69 -3.80
CA GLY A 104 5.96 17.23 -4.79
C GLY A 104 4.51 16.99 -4.41
N TYR A 105 3.65 17.14 -5.42
CA TYR A 105 2.21 17.02 -5.32
C TYR A 105 1.71 15.87 -6.18
N ASP A 106 0.76 15.09 -5.66
CA ASP A 106 -0.10 14.28 -6.53
C ASP A 106 -1.22 15.17 -7.04
N VAL A 107 -1.49 15.14 -8.34
CA VAL A 107 -2.58 15.93 -8.93
C VAL A 107 -3.84 15.11 -8.98
N LEU A 108 -4.86 15.52 -8.22
CA LEU A 108 -6.18 14.91 -8.29
C LEU A 108 -7.17 15.84 -8.97
N THR A 109 -7.73 15.38 -10.07
CA THR A 109 -8.74 16.12 -10.82
C THR A 109 -10.05 15.32 -10.84
N PRO A 110 -11.18 15.91 -10.48
CA PRO A 110 -12.47 15.26 -10.65
C PRO A 110 -12.76 14.98 -12.12
N PHE A 111 -13.26 13.79 -12.38
CA PHE A 111 -13.66 13.36 -13.71
C PHE A 111 -15.14 13.05 -13.69
N ARG A 112 -15.92 13.91 -14.36
CA ARG A 112 -17.36 13.73 -14.53
C ARG A 112 -17.60 12.58 -15.48
N ILE A 113 -18.22 11.52 -14.97
CA ILE A 113 -18.57 10.33 -15.73
C ILE A 113 -19.66 10.74 -16.74
N GLN A 114 -19.57 10.22 -17.98
CA GLN A 114 -20.51 10.56 -19.04
C GLN A 114 -21.97 10.31 -18.59
N THR A 115 -22.90 11.11 -19.14
CA THR A 115 -24.36 10.96 -19.01
C THR A 115 -24.92 11.03 -17.58
N GLY A 116 -24.25 11.69 -16.64
CA GLY A 116 -24.83 11.94 -15.31
C GLY A 116 -24.03 12.89 -14.42
N HIS A 117 -24.28 12.82 -13.11
CA HIS A 117 -23.77 13.74 -12.10
C HIS A 117 -22.71 13.13 -11.19
N THR A 118 -22.40 11.85 -11.32
CA THR A 118 -21.36 11.19 -10.52
C THR A 118 -19.97 11.51 -11.08
N ARG A 119 -19.04 11.83 -10.16
CA ARG A 119 -17.62 12.03 -10.47
C ARG A 119 -16.80 10.88 -9.90
N ILE A 120 -15.64 10.64 -10.49
CA ILE A 120 -14.56 9.87 -9.88
C ILE A 120 -13.34 10.79 -9.77
N LEU A 121 -12.62 10.76 -8.66
CA LEU A 121 -11.34 11.46 -8.59
C LEU A 121 -10.32 10.68 -9.42
N VAL A 122 -9.55 11.40 -10.22
CA VAL A 122 -8.48 10.84 -11.03
C VAL A 122 -7.16 11.41 -10.56
N ASN A 123 -6.26 10.55 -10.11
CA ASN A 123 -4.87 10.90 -9.86
C ASN A 123 -4.12 10.88 -11.20
N ARG A 124 -3.71 12.06 -11.65
CA ARG A 124 -3.04 12.31 -12.93
C ARG A 124 -1.52 12.24 -12.86
N GLY A 125 -0.98 11.72 -11.76
CA GLY A 125 0.44 11.59 -11.54
C GLY A 125 1.00 12.64 -10.58
N TRP A 126 2.32 12.60 -10.46
CA TRP A 126 3.10 13.38 -9.51
C TRP A 126 3.83 14.52 -10.21
N VAL A 127 3.88 15.68 -9.56
CA VAL A 127 4.58 16.88 -10.03
C VAL A 127 5.51 17.40 -8.94
N PRO A 128 6.76 17.75 -9.26
CA PRO A 128 7.71 18.24 -8.26
C PRO A 128 7.26 19.58 -7.68
N ILE A 129 7.60 19.81 -6.41
CA ILE A 129 7.47 21.13 -5.82
C ILE A 129 8.47 22.05 -6.54
N GLY A 130 7.96 23.09 -7.19
CA GLY A 130 8.82 24.08 -7.86
C GLY A 130 9.65 24.88 -6.86
N SER A 131 10.23 25.99 -7.33
CA SER A 131 11.00 26.92 -6.47
C SER A 131 10.17 27.57 -5.35
N SER A 132 8.83 27.53 -5.43
CA SER A 132 7.93 28.03 -4.39
C SER A 132 6.60 27.30 -4.40
N ARG A 133 6.06 27.04 -3.20
CA ARG A 133 4.71 26.48 -2.98
C ARG A 133 3.58 27.39 -3.49
N SER A 134 3.88 28.66 -3.73
CA SER A 134 2.91 29.65 -4.24
C SER A 134 2.64 29.54 -5.74
N ARG A 135 3.46 28.81 -6.50
CA ARG A 135 3.28 28.57 -7.94
C ARG A 135 2.82 27.14 -8.19
N LEU A 136 1.51 26.95 -8.28
CA LEU A 136 0.92 25.65 -8.59
C LEU A 136 1.12 25.32 -10.08
N PRO A 137 1.42 24.06 -10.42
CA PRO A 137 1.58 23.64 -11.80
C PRO A 137 0.23 23.75 -12.55
N VAL A 138 0.26 24.45 -13.68
CA VAL A 138 -0.89 24.53 -14.59
C VAL A 138 -0.84 23.29 -15.48
N LEU A 139 -1.72 22.33 -15.22
CA LEU A 139 -1.88 21.16 -16.07
C LEU A 139 -3.01 21.41 -17.05
N GLU A 140 -2.68 21.48 -18.34
CA GLU A 140 -3.69 21.54 -19.37
C GLU A 140 -4.60 20.32 -19.28
N THR A 141 -5.89 20.61 -19.28
CA THR A 141 -6.92 19.62 -19.11
C THR A 141 -7.88 19.79 -20.28
N PRO A 142 -7.81 18.92 -21.29
CA PRO A 142 -8.67 19.05 -22.45
C PRO A 142 -10.13 18.96 -21.99
N GLY A 143 -10.92 20.00 -22.26
CA GLY A 143 -12.36 20.05 -21.92
C GLY A 143 -13.23 19.13 -22.77
N GLN A 144 -12.67 18.10 -23.39
CA GLN A 144 -13.39 17.18 -24.27
C GLN A 144 -13.64 15.85 -23.58
N ALA A 145 -14.72 15.18 -23.99
CA ALA A 145 -15.00 13.83 -23.51
C ALA A 145 -13.90 12.86 -23.97
N ARG A 146 -13.30 12.13 -23.04
CA ARG A 146 -12.25 11.14 -23.31
C ARG A 146 -12.53 9.86 -22.52
N VAL A 147 -11.97 8.75 -23.02
CA VAL A 147 -11.88 7.49 -22.29
C VAL A 147 -10.50 7.43 -21.64
N ILE A 148 -10.46 7.27 -20.32
CA ILE A 148 -9.23 7.09 -19.55
C ILE A 148 -9.24 5.70 -18.91
N SER A 149 -8.05 5.14 -18.72
CA SER A 149 -7.84 3.85 -18.05
C SER A 149 -6.77 4.01 -16.98
N GLY A 150 -6.81 3.14 -15.99
CA GLY A 150 -5.94 3.22 -14.82
C GLY A 150 -6.27 2.15 -13.79
N HIS A 151 -5.69 2.25 -12.60
CA HIS A 151 -5.96 1.36 -11.48
C HIS A 151 -6.75 2.07 -10.39
N LEU A 152 -7.74 1.36 -9.82
CA LEU A 152 -8.49 1.86 -8.68
C LEU A 152 -7.65 1.76 -7.41
N TYR A 153 -7.63 2.82 -6.62
CA TYR A 153 -7.14 2.76 -5.26
C TYR A 153 -8.13 3.43 -4.31
N ARG A 154 -8.20 2.91 -3.08
CA ARG A 154 -8.97 3.52 -2.02
C ARG A 154 -8.01 4.30 -1.11
N PRO A 155 -8.16 5.64 -0.99
CA PRO A 155 -7.39 6.38 -0.02
C PRO A 155 -7.74 5.90 1.40
N PRO A 156 -6.78 5.89 2.33
CA PRO A 156 -7.05 5.49 3.71
C PRO A 156 -8.09 6.43 4.34
N GLU A 157 -8.98 5.87 5.15
CA GLU A 157 -10.09 6.61 5.78
C GLU A 157 -9.64 7.47 6.97
N ARG A 158 -8.45 7.20 7.52
CA ARG A 158 -7.93 7.88 8.69
C ARG A 158 -6.52 8.38 8.41
N TYR A 159 -6.34 9.68 8.58
CA TYR A 159 -5.05 10.32 8.58
C TYR A 159 -4.79 10.89 9.97
N PHE A 160 -3.58 10.70 10.48
CA PHE A 160 -3.12 11.45 11.63
C PHE A 160 -2.69 12.83 11.16
N SER A 161 -3.53 13.83 11.42
CA SER A 161 -3.18 15.24 11.21
C SER A 161 -2.79 15.85 12.56
N LEU A 162 -1.59 16.41 12.65
CA LEU A 162 -1.16 17.20 13.81
C LEU A 162 -1.74 18.63 13.77
N GLU A 163 -2.33 19.01 12.63
CA GLU A 163 -2.82 20.35 12.34
C GLU A 163 -4.35 20.40 12.45
N LYS A 164 -4.87 21.43 13.15
CA LYS A 164 -6.32 21.65 13.33
C LYS A 164 -6.98 22.34 12.13
N ILE A 165 -6.19 22.87 11.20
CA ILE A 165 -6.70 23.59 10.03
C ILE A 165 -7.12 22.56 9.00
N ILE A 166 -8.42 22.51 8.74
CA ILE A 166 -9.02 21.62 7.75
C ILE A 166 -9.08 22.41 6.43
N PRO A 167 -8.31 22.02 5.39
CA PRO A 167 -8.33 22.73 4.12
C PRO A 167 -9.68 22.54 3.45
N THR A 168 -10.16 23.62 2.83
CA THR A 168 -11.37 23.65 2.00
C THR A 168 -11.01 23.43 0.52
N LEU A 169 -11.99 23.23 -0.35
CA LEU A 169 -11.81 23.15 -1.81
C LEU A 169 -11.22 24.44 -2.39
N ALA A 170 -11.40 25.58 -1.72
CA ALA A 170 -10.73 26.83 -2.10
C ALA A 170 -9.22 26.73 -1.88
N ASP A 171 -8.81 25.99 -0.85
CA ASP A 171 -7.42 25.64 -0.61
C ASP A 171 -7.03 24.51 -1.57
N LYS A 172 -6.59 24.87 -2.77
CA LYS A 172 -6.19 23.91 -3.82
C LYS A 172 -5.16 22.87 -3.37
N VAL A 173 -4.51 23.03 -2.22
CA VAL A 173 -3.46 22.16 -1.69
C VAL A 173 -3.93 21.47 -0.42
N TRP A 174 -3.99 20.14 -0.44
CA TRP A 174 -4.46 19.30 0.66
C TRP A 174 -3.31 18.42 1.14
N GLN A 175 -3.18 18.16 2.44
CA GLN A 175 -2.20 17.18 2.94
C GLN A 175 -2.74 15.75 2.85
N ASN A 176 -4.03 15.60 3.17
CA ASN A 176 -4.71 14.32 3.30
C ASN A 176 -5.97 14.31 2.43
N LEU A 177 -6.18 13.20 1.70
CA LEU A 177 -7.33 13.03 0.82
C LEU A 177 -8.48 12.38 1.57
N ASP A 178 -9.51 13.17 1.87
CA ASP A 178 -10.77 12.73 2.42
C ASP A 178 -11.86 12.83 1.35
N LEU A 179 -12.37 11.68 0.90
CA LEU A 179 -13.38 11.59 -0.16
C LEU A 179 -14.75 12.10 0.30
N GLU A 180 -15.10 11.89 1.57
CA GLU A 180 -16.40 12.32 2.12
C GLU A 180 -16.42 13.84 2.29
N ARG A 181 -15.30 14.43 2.74
CA ARG A 181 -15.14 15.90 2.75
C ARG A 181 -15.22 16.47 1.33
N PHE A 182 -14.47 15.89 0.39
CA PHE A 182 -14.46 16.34 -0.99
C PHE A 182 -15.87 16.32 -1.61
N HIS A 183 -16.61 15.23 -1.43
CA HIS A 183 -18.00 15.11 -1.86
C HIS A 183 -18.89 16.21 -1.25
N THR A 184 -18.77 16.44 0.05
CA THR A 184 -19.61 17.39 0.79
C THR A 184 -19.37 18.83 0.33
N GLU A 185 -18.12 19.22 0.12
CA GLU A 185 -17.79 20.57 -0.33
C GLU A 185 -18.06 20.78 -1.82
N ALA A 186 -17.88 19.73 -2.64
CA ALA A 186 -18.06 19.84 -4.09
C ALA A 186 -19.55 19.76 -4.51
N GLY A 187 -20.41 19.20 -3.65
CA GLY A 187 -21.86 19.17 -3.84
C GLY A 187 -22.36 18.18 -4.90
N TYR A 188 -21.58 17.13 -5.22
CA TYR A 188 -21.96 16.10 -6.19
C TYR A 188 -21.56 14.69 -5.73
N PRO A 189 -22.30 13.65 -6.17
CA PRO A 189 -21.96 12.27 -5.83
C PRO A 189 -20.57 11.88 -6.36
N LEU A 190 -19.80 11.19 -5.52
CA LEU A 190 -18.43 10.78 -5.80
C LEU A 190 -18.30 9.26 -5.65
N GLN A 191 -17.56 8.63 -6.55
CA GLN A 191 -17.17 7.24 -6.40
C GLN A 191 -16.25 7.05 -5.18
N PRO A 192 -16.36 5.92 -4.44
CA PRO A 192 -15.59 5.68 -3.23
C PRO A 192 -14.12 5.29 -3.49
N TYR A 193 -13.65 5.49 -4.72
CA TYR A 193 -12.31 5.14 -5.17
C TYR A 193 -11.74 6.30 -5.99
N VAL A 194 -10.40 6.32 -6.06
CA VAL A 194 -9.66 7.19 -6.96
C VAL A 194 -9.07 6.33 -8.07
N LEU A 195 -9.16 6.81 -9.30
CA LEU A 195 -8.53 6.20 -10.45
C LEU A 195 -7.13 6.79 -10.62
N ARG A 196 -6.07 6.00 -10.42
CA ARG A 196 -4.71 6.40 -10.80
C ARG A 196 -4.50 6.08 -12.26
N LEU A 197 -4.13 7.06 -13.08
CA LEU A 197 -3.82 6.82 -14.48
C LEU A 197 -2.58 5.95 -14.63
N ASP A 198 -2.61 5.11 -15.65
CA ASP A 198 -1.43 4.41 -16.14
C ASP A 198 -0.73 5.39 -17.09
N ASP A 199 0.37 6.00 -16.62
CA ASP A 199 1.27 6.80 -17.46
C ASP A 199 2.25 5.89 -18.23
#